data_AF-A0A7C1NJD8-F1
#
_entry.id   AF-A0A7C1NJD8-F1
#
_cell.length_a   1.000
_cell.length_b   1.000
_cell.length_c   1.000
_cell.angle_alpha   90.00
_cell.angle_beta   90.00
_cell.angle_gamma   90.00
#
_symmetry.space_group_name_H-M   'P 1'
#
loop_
_entity.id
_entity.type
_entity.pdbx_description
1 polymer ?
#
loop_
_entity_poly.entity_id
_entity_poly.type
_entity_poly.pdbx_seq_one_letter_code
_entity_poly.pdbx_strand_id
1 'polypeptide(L)'
;MKGFEEKKILKAYKAKDNEEIIKYLNKFPNKSYRTNPYIRHLETLIDNGKPTGKYHIIQLKYLKTIFLLGTIVFTSGKRILFFPGFQKLVIPHPKTKNIHEIHHITCEKSMKEGHLKFRNKKTQFPDFLTREINNVYFWFGLTIDKPEVLFKTPKYRELIKFPIKMKKDIERRLSLIEEFYKGSLSFDIGDKEIKQNQFLNFEFFLTPNQNYNTSDFPLGSSNADFHDGETYPSMFINVKDDLKDISTIIRFSILPKNKNNLLNVRKSALFFHYVKPFKKSNSNW
;
A
#
# COMPACT_ATOMS: atom_id res chain seq x y z
N MET A 1 19.61 24.06 -6.95
CA MET A 1 18.60 23.80 -8.02
C MET A 1 17.20 23.43 -7.52
N LYS A 2 16.99 22.54 -6.52
CA LYS A 2 15.64 22.01 -6.17
C LYS A 2 14.59 23.02 -5.66
N GLY A 3 14.97 24.05 -4.91
CA GLY A 3 14.00 24.96 -4.27
C GLY A 3 13.38 26.04 -5.16
N PHE A 4 14.02 26.40 -6.28
CA PHE A 4 13.52 27.44 -7.19
C PHE A 4 12.41 26.91 -8.11
N GLU A 5 12.59 25.69 -8.64
CA GLU A 5 11.57 25.02 -9.45
C GLU A 5 10.31 24.69 -8.64
N GLU A 6 10.46 24.24 -7.39
CA GLU A 6 9.36 23.95 -6.48
C GLU A 6 8.49 25.19 -6.20
N LYS A 7 9.10 26.35 -5.93
CA LYS A 7 8.38 27.62 -5.76
C LYS A 7 7.62 28.05 -7.02
N LYS A 8 8.19 27.80 -8.20
CA LYS A 8 7.59 28.16 -9.49
C LYS A 8 6.37 27.30 -9.82
N ILE A 9 6.46 25.99 -9.56
CA ILE A 9 5.33 25.05 -9.73
C ILE A 9 4.18 25.40 -8.79
N LEU A 10 4.49 25.67 -7.51
CA LEU A 10 3.47 26.08 -6.54
C LEU A 10 2.75 27.36 -6.95
N LYS A 11 3.45 28.30 -7.60
CA LYS A 11 2.85 29.53 -8.14
C LYS A 11 1.88 29.22 -9.29
N ALA A 12 2.25 28.35 -10.24
CA ALA A 12 1.40 27.96 -11.36
C ALA A 12 0.15 27.17 -10.91
N TYR A 13 0.29 26.26 -9.94
CA TYR A 13 -0.85 25.54 -9.35
C TYR A 13 -1.81 26.48 -8.61
N LYS A 14 -1.30 27.43 -7.81
CA LYS A 14 -2.13 28.45 -7.14
C LYS A 14 -2.88 29.34 -8.14
N ALA A 15 -2.28 29.60 -9.30
CA ALA A 15 -2.88 30.39 -10.37
C ALA A 15 -3.85 29.60 -11.26
N LYS A 16 -3.97 28.27 -11.08
CA LYS A 16 -4.71 27.36 -11.98
C LYS A 16 -4.30 27.49 -13.46
N ASP A 17 -3.05 27.84 -13.73
CA ASP A 17 -2.53 27.97 -15.09
C ASP A 17 -2.20 26.58 -15.66
N ASN A 18 -3.18 25.96 -16.30
CA ASN A 18 -3.08 24.61 -16.85
C ASN A 18 -1.98 24.48 -17.91
N GLU A 19 -1.72 25.53 -18.70
CA GLU A 19 -0.68 25.49 -19.74
C GLU A 19 0.72 25.54 -19.13
N GLU A 20 0.92 26.42 -18.14
CA GLU A 20 2.19 26.56 -17.45
C GLU A 20 2.50 25.33 -16.58
N ILE A 21 1.49 24.73 -15.93
CA ILE A 21 1.60 23.43 -15.25
C ILE A 21 2.07 22.36 -16.26
N ILE A 22 1.41 22.20 -17.41
CA ILE A 22 1.78 21.21 -18.43
C ILE A 22 3.22 21.43 -18.95
N LYS A 23 3.62 22.69 -19.18
CA LYS A 23 4.96 23.06 -19.67
C LYS A 23 6.06 22.71 -18.65
N TYR A 24 5.82 22.91 -17.36
CA TYR A 24 6.78 22.54 -16.30
C TYR A 24 6.84 21.03 -16.04
N LEU A 25 5.70 20.33 -16.10
CA LEU A 25 5.64 18.88 -15.94
C LEU A 25 6.50 18.13 -16.99
N ASN A 26 6.72 18.74 -18.17
CA ASN A 26 7.62 18.20 -19.19
C ASN A 26 9.12 18.35 -18.86
N LYS A 27 9.51 19.34 -18.03
CA LYS A 27 10.92 19.63 -17.69
C LYS A 27 11.42 18.97 -16.40
N PHE A 28 10.54 18.44 -15.55
CA PHE A 28 10.93 17.85 -14.27
C PHE A 28 11.70 16.52 -14.46
N PRO A 29 12.82 16.30 -13.76
CA PRO A 29 13.61 15.09 -13.88
C PRO A 29 12.79 13.85 -13.50
N ASN A 30 12.74 12.91 -14.44
CA ASN A 30 11.93 11.70 -14.47
C ASN A 30 11.79 10.95 -13.14
N LYS A 31 10.55 10.84 -12.64
CA LYS A 31 9.98 9.57 -12.20
C LYS A 31 8.57 9.47 -12.77
N SER A 32 8.34 8.51 -13.65
CA SER A 32 7.01 8.21 -14.21
C SER A 32 5.99 8.03 -13.08
N TYR A 33 4.75 8.49 -13.25
CA TYR A 33 3.67 8.27 -12.28
C TYR A 33 3.47 6.78 -11.98
N ARG A 34 3.83 5.90 -12.93
CA ARG A 34 3.83 4.43 -12.75
C ARG A 34 4.84 3.95 -11.71
N THR A 35 5.91 4.71 -11.50
CA THR A 35 6.99 4.37 -10.56
C THR A 35 6.84 5.03 -9.20
N ASN A 36 6.10 6.13 -9.10
CA ASN A 36 5.93 6.88 -7.86
C ASN A 36 4.84 6.23 -6.98
N PRO A 37 5.18 5.73 -5.77
CA PRO A 37 4.22 5.06 -4.87
C PRO A 37 3.01 5.92 -4.52
N TYR A 38 3.16 7.24 -4.48
CA TYR A 38 2.10 8.18 -4.15
C TYR A 38 0.99 8.20 -5.20
N ILE A 39 1.30 7.96 -6.47
CA ILE A 39 0.34 8.14 -7.58
C ILE A 39 0.14 6.89 -8.43
N ARG A 40 0.97 5.87 -8.29
CA ARG A 40 0.90 4.66 -9.12
C ARG A 40 -0.44 3.92 -9.03
N HIS A 41 -1.11 3.98 -7.88
CA HIS A 41 -2.43 3.36 -7.71
C HIS A 41 -3.50 4.02 -8.60
N LEU A 42 -3.27 5.26 -9.05
CA LEU A 42 -4.13 6.03 -9.95
C LEU A 42 -3.77 5.82 -11.42
N GLU A 43 -2.88 4.88 -11.76
CA GLU A 43 -2.43 4.65 -13.15
C GLU A 43 -3.62 4.51 -14.11
N THR A 44 -4.67 3.77 -13.76
CA THR A 44 -5.85 3.59 -14.62
C THR A 44 -6.66 4.88 -14.79
N LEU A 45 -6.80 5.71 -13.74
CA LEU A 45 -7.44 7.02 -13.84
C LEU A 45 -6.62 7.96 -14.73
N ILE A 46 -5.30 7.98 -14.53
CA ILE A 46 -4.36 8.79 -15.29
C ILE A 46 -4.33 8.34 -16.75
N ASP A 47 -4.38 7.03 -17.01
CA ASP A 47 -4.23 6.50 -18.35
C ASP A 47 -5.51 6.47 -19.16
N ASN A 48 -6.62 6.07 -18.52
CA ASN A 48 -7.88 5.74 -19.19
C ASN A 48 -9.05 6.63 -18.74
N GLY A 49 -8.83 7.54 -17.79
CA GLY A 49 -9.86 8.45 -17.28
C GLY A 49 -10.89 7.83 -16.35
N LYS A 50 -10.81 6.51 -16.10
CA LYS A 50 -11.73 5.82 -15.19
C LYS A 50 -10.97 5.35 -13.95
N PRO A 51 -11.47 5.65 -12.73
CA PRO A 51 -10.87 5.10 -11.52
C PRO A 51 -11.00 3.58 -11.51
N THR A 52 -10.00 2.89 -10.93
CA THR A 52 -10.06 1.43 -10.73
C THR A 52 -11.13 1.04 -9.73
N GLY A 53 -11.45 1.95 -8.81
CA GLY A 53 -12.40 1.73 -7.72
C GLY A 53 -12.41 2.91 -6.75
N LYS A 54 -12.89 2.66 -5.53
CA LYS A 54 -12.83 3.62 -4.42
C LYS A 54 -11.47 3.50 -3.72
N TYR A 55 -10.77 4.61 -3.57
CA TYR A 55 -9.40 4.65 -3.03
C TYR A 55 -9.38 5.11 -1.58
N HIS A 56 -8.63 4.41 -0.74
CA HIS A 56 -8.38 4.77 0.64
C HIS A 56 -6.88 4.77 0.90
N ILE A 57 -6.32 5.96 1.14
CA ILE A 57 -4.89 6.16 1.37
C ILE A 57 -4.60 5.93 2.84
N ILE A 58 -3.66 5.05 3.13
CA ILE A 58 -3.25 4.69 4.48
C ILE A 58 -1.87 5.28 4.75
N GLN A 59 -1.78 6.08 5.80
CA GLN A 59 -0.58 6.80 6.19
C GLN A 59 -0.05 6.33 7.53
N LEU A 60 1.24 6.53 7.73
CA LEU A 60 1.93 6.35 8.98
C LEU A 60 2.57 7.69 9.38
N LYS A 61 2.15 8.26 10.51
CA LYS A 61 2.74 9.47 11.09
C LYS A 61 3.77 9.06 12.13
N TYR A 62 5.00 9.55 11.95
CA TYR A 62 6.15 9.24 12.80
C TYR A 62 7.10 10.44 12.85
N LEU A 63 7.43 10.94 14.05
CA LEU A 63 8.33 12.08 14.25
C LEU A 63 8.02 13.27 13.32
N LYS A 64 6.76 13.70 13.30
CA LYS A 64 6.24 14.80 12.45
C LYS A 64 6.40 14.58 10.94
N THR A 65 6.75 13.37 10.51
CA THR A 65 6.81 12.98 9.10
C THR A 65 5.66 12.03 8.75
N ILE A 66 5.05 12.25 7.60
CA ILE A 66 3.99 11.40 7.06
C ILE A 66 4.58 10.47 6.01
N PHE A 67 4.48 9.17 6.25
CA PHE A 67 4.85 8.12 5.32
C PHE A 67 3.61 7.48 4.72
N LEU A 68 3.68 7.08 3.45
CA LEU A 68 2.63 6.30 2.80
C LEU A 68 2.83 4.82 3.17
N LEU A 69 1.89 4.22 3.90
CA LEU A 69 1.87 2.77 4.12
C LEU A 69 1.40 2.07 2.84
N GLY A 70 0.35 2.59 2.22
CA GLY A 70 -0.18 2.12 0.96
C GLY A 70 -1.56 2.66 0.66
N THR A 71 -2.20 2.10 -0.37
CA THR A 71 -3.55 2.47 -0.78
C THR A 71 -4.39 1.22 -0.94
N ILE A 72 -5.54 1.18 -0.26
CA ILE A 72 -6.57 0.16 -0.47
C ILE A 72 -7.51 0.65 -1.57
N VAL A 73 -7.87 -0.25 -2.49
CA VAL A 73 -8.81 0.03 -3.58
C VAL A 73 -9.89 -1.03 -3.63
N PHE A 74 -11.14 -0.60 -3.41
CA PHE A 74 -12.30 -1.44 -3.61
C PHE A 74 -12.77 -1.34 -5.06
N THR A 75 -12.57 -2.41 -5.83
CA THR A 75 -12.88 -2.43 -7.27
C THR A 75 -14.35 -2.73 -7.52
N SER A 76 -14.88 -2.34 -8.68
CA SER A 76 -16.26 -2.68 -9.11
C SER A 76 -16.53 -4.20 -9.12
N GLY A 77 -15.52 -5.03 -9.38
CA GLY A 77 -15.60 -6.49 -9.34
C GLY A 77 -15.61 -7.14 -7.94
N LYS A 78 -15.74 -6.35 -6.87
CA LYS A 78 -15.65 -6.80 -5.46
C LYS A 78 -14.28 -7.39 -5.07
N ARG A 79 -13.24 -7.12 -5.86
CA ARG A 79 -11.84 -7.41 -5.50
C ARG A 79 -11.27 -6.24 -4.71
N ILE A 80 -10.35 -6.53 -3.81
CA ILE A 80 -9.64 -5.52 -3.00
C ILE A 80 -8.18 -5.50 -3.44
N LEU A 81 -7.67 -4.33 -3.74
CA LEU A 81 -6.26 -4.15 -4.10
C LEU A 81 -5.55 -3.38 -3.00
N PHE A 82 -4.34 -3.80 -2.65
CA PHE A 82 -3.42 -3.04 -1.82
C PHE A 82 -2.20 -2.66 -2.65
N PHE A 83 -2.02 -1.36 -2.84
CA PHE A 83 -0.82 -0.80 -3.47
C PHE A 83 0.16 -0.39 -2.37
N PRO A 84 1.31 -1.07 -2.21
CA PRO A 84 2.25 -0.72 -1.15
C PRO A 84 2.79 0.70 -1.30
N GLY A 85 3.06 1.38 -0.19
CA GLY A 85 3.63 2.73 -0.18
C GLY A 85 5.16 2.77 -0.20
N PHE A 86 5.82 1.64 -0.43
CA PHE A 86 7.27 1.51 -0.37
C PHE A 86 7.97 2.23 -1.51
N GLN A 87 9.15 2.79 -1.24
CA GLN A 87 10.03 3.32 -2.29
C GLN A 87 10.44 2.20 -3.27
N LYS A 88 10.69 1.00 -2.74
CA LYS A 88 10.94 -0.24 -3.47
C LYS A 88 10.59 -1.42 -2.57
N LEU A 89 9.53 -2.17 -2.90
CA LEU A 89 9.19 -3.43 -2.23
C LEU A 89 9.41 -4.58 -3.19
N VAL A 90 10.38 -5.43 -2.87
CA VAL A 90 10.77 -6.56 -3.71
C VAL A 90 10.66 -7.87 -2.95
N ILE A 91 10.33 -8.93 -3.68
CA ILE A 91 10.33 -10.30 -3.16
C ILE A 91 11.03 -11.24 -4.15
N PRO A 92 11.74 -12.27 -3.68
CA PRO A 92 12.25 -13.31 -4.55
C PRO A 92 11.08 -14.17 -5.06
N HIS A 93 11.12 -14.52 -6.34
CA HIS A 93 10.16 -15.45 -6.92
C HIS A 93 10.38 -16.86 -6.34
N PRO A 94 9.32 -17.58 -5.93
CA PRO A 94 9.49 -18.83 -5.19
C PRO A 94 10.20 -19.93 -6.00
N LYS A 95 9.95 -20.00 -7.32
CA LYS A 95 10.66 -20.90 -8.25
C LYS A 95 12.03 -20.37 -8.69
N THR A 96 12.07 -19.29 -9.48
CA THR A 96 13.30 -18.79 -10.11
C THR A 96 14.25 -18.07 -9.17
N LYS A 97 13.83 -17.74 -7.95
CA LYS A 97 14.55 -16.92 -6.95
C LYS A 97 14.90 -15.50 -7.40
N ASN A 98 14.60 -15.13 -8.65
CA ASN A 98 14.75 -13.78 -9.18
C ASN A 98 13.97 -12.77 -8.35
N ILE A 99 14.54 -11.59 -8.17
CA ILE A 99 13.96 -10.52 -7.34
C ILE A 99 13.00 -9.69 -8.21
N HIS A 100 11.74 -9.58 -7.79
CA HIS A 100 10.72 -8.80 -8.50
C HIS A 100 10.11 -7.74 -7.60
N GLU A 101 9.81 -6.57 -8.19
CA GLU A 101 9.11 -5.50 -7.50
C GLU A 101 7.58 -5.71 -7.55
N ILE A 102 6.95 -5.59 -6.38
CA ILE A 102 5.50 -5.71 -6.25
C ILE A 102 4.82 -4.44 -6.74
N HIS A 103 3.83 -4.63 -7.59
CA HIS A 103 2.92 -3.58 -8.04
C HIS A 103 1.73 -3.42 -7.07
N HIS A 104 0.99 -4.51 -6.84
CA HIS A 104 -0.07 -4.59 -5.83
C HIS A 104 -0.30 -6.02 -5.36
N ILE A 105 -0.99 -6.12 -4.24
CA ILE A 105 -1.54 -7.36 -3.68
C ILE A 105 -3.06 -7.32 -3.94
N THR A 106 -3.62 -8.41 -4.43
CA THR A 106 -5.06 -8.54 -4.68
C THR A 106 -5.66 -9.54 -3.71
N CYS A 107 -6.86 -9.26 -3.23
CA CYS A 107 -7.77 -10.26 -2.68
C CYS A 107 -8.95 -10.42 -3.64
N GLU A 108 -9.29 -11.66 -3.95
CA GLU A 108 -10.40 -11.99 -4.84
C GLU A 108 -11.75 -11.81 -4.15
N LYS A 109 -12.83 -11.79 -4.95
CA LYS A 109 -14.21 -11.57 -4.47
C LYS A 109 -14.64 -12.53 -3.35
N SER A 110 -14.11 -13.75 -3.33
CA SER A 110 -14.44 -14.75 -2.31
C SER A 110 -13.80 -14.48 -0.95
N MET A 111 -12.85 -13.54 -0.87
CA MET A 111 -11.96 -13.29 0.27
C MET A 111 -11.05 -14.46 0.66
N LYS A 112 -11.17 -15.63 0.01
CA LYS A 112 -10.44 -16.86 0.37
C LYS A 112 -9.05 -16.97 -0.27
N GLU A 113 -8.81 -16.17 -1.30
CA GLU A 113 -7.57 -16.19 -2.05
C GLU A 113 -7.12 -14.79 -2.46
N GLY A 114 -5.82 -14.67 -2.68
CA GLY A 114 -5.18 -13.48 -3.19
C GLY A 114 -4.04 -13.80 -4.12
N HIS A 115 -3.56 -12.77 -4.83
CA HIS A 115 -2.43 -12.90 -5.72
C HIS A 115 -1.56 -11.65 -5.68
N LEU A 116 -0.29 -11.79 -6.04
CA LEU A 116 0.64 -10.67 -6.16
C LEU A 116 0.86 -10.35 -7.63
N LYS A 117 0.70 -9.09 -7.99
CA LYS A 117 1.08 -8.59 -9.30
C LYS A 117 2.45 -7.93 -9.22
N PHE A 118 3.37 -8.38 -10.06
CA PHE A 118 4.65 -7.70 -10.24
C PHE A 118 4.53 -6.52 -11.20
N ARG A 119 5.46 -5.57 -11.09
CA ARG A 119 5.59 -4.49 -12.07
C ARG A 119 5.89 -5.03 -13.47
N ASN A 120 6.74 -6.06 -13.55
CA ASN A 120 6.88 -6.83 -14.77
C ASN A 120 5.68 -7.76 -14.92
N LYS A 121 4.70 -7.34 -15.74
CA LYS A 121 3.44 -8.05 -15.95
C LYS A 121 3.61 -9.44 -16.60
N LYS A 122 4.79 -9.76 -17.14
CA LYS A 122 5.07 -11.08 -17.76
C LYS A 122 5.31 -12.17 -16.72
N THR A 123 5.67 -11.81 -15.48
CA THR A 123 5.95 -12.78 -14.42
C THR A 123 4.78 -12.82 -13.44
N GLN A 124 4.28 -14.02 -13.16
CA GLN A 124 3.20 -14.25 -12.20
C GLN A 124 3.77 -14.86 -10.91
N PHE A 125 3.39 -14.30 -9.78
CA PHE A 125 3.60 -14.93 -8.48
C PHE A 125 2.48 -15.95 -8.22
N PRO A 126 2.73 -17.08 -7.53
CA PRO A 126 1.66 -18.01 -7.17
C PRO A 126 0.56 -17.32 -6.36
N ASP A 127 -0.66 -17.79 -6.56
CA ASP A 127 -1.76 -17.38 -5.69
C ASP A 127 -1.48 -17.84 -4.25
N PHE A 128 -2.05 -17.13 -3.29
CA PHE A 128 -1.97 -17.47 -1.88
C PHE A 128 -3.37 -17.52 -1.27
N LEU A 129 -3.52 -18.28 -0.20
CA LEU A 129 -4.76 -18.40 0.55
C LEU A 129 -4.76 -17.44 1.73
N THR A 130 -5.92 -16.86 1.98
CA THR A 130 -6.21 -16.20 3.25
C THR A 130 -6.49 -17.24 4.32
N ARG A 131 -6.32 -16.88 5.60
CA ARG A 131 -6.72 -17.75 6.72
C ARG A 131 -8.01 -17.23 7.35
N GLU A 132 -9.04 -18.06 7.42
CA GLU A 132 -10.25 -17.74 8.18
C GLU A 132 -10.00 -17.94 9.69
N ILE A 133 -10.36 -16.94 10.49
CA ILE A 133 -10.21 -16.87 11.94
C ILE A 133 -11.47 -16.16 12.47
N ASN A 134 -12.36 -16.89 13.14
CA ASN A 134 -13.56 -16.32 13.78
C ASN A 134 -14.33 -15.34 12.87
N ASN A 135 -14.71 -15.78 11.66
CA ASN A 135 -15.43 -14.99 10.63
C ASN A 135 -14.65 -13.81 10.01
N VAL A 136 -13.34 -13.75 10.22
CA VAL A 136 -12.44 -12.77 9.62
C VAL A 136 -11.36 -13.49 8.83
N TYR A 137 -10.97 -12.92 7.69
CA TYR A 137 -9.97 -13.49 6.80
C TYR A 137 -8.65 -12.72 6.96
N PHE A 138 -7.62 -13.35 7.53
CA PHE A 138 -6.27 -12.83 7.45
C PHE A 138 -5.79 -12.89 6.00
N TRP A 139 -5.56 -11.72 5.42
CA TRP A 139 -5.19 -11.57 4.02
C TRP A 139 -3.68 -11.65 3.82
N PHE A 140 -2.93 -10.76 4.45
CA PHE A 140 -1.48 -10.79 4.49
C PHE A 140 -0.97 -9.93 5.65
N GLY A 141 0.32 -10.05 5.95
CA GLY A 141 0.99 -9.15 6.85
C GLY A 141 2.26 -8.56 6.26
N LEU A 142 2.64 -7.42 6.79
CA LEU A 142 3.75 -6.60 6.37
C LEU A 142 4.53 -6.17 7.60
N THR A 143 5.82 -6.49 7.64
CA THR A 143 6.72 -6.00 8.67
C THR A 143 7.74 -5.04 8.08
N ILE A 144 8.01 -3.95 8.77
CA ILE A 144 9.08 -3.00 8.41
C ILE A 144 9.94 -2.71 9.62
N ASP A 145 11.25 -2.59 9.39
CA ASP A 145 12.20 -2.27 10.45
C ASP A 145 11.97 -0.83 10.95
N LYS A 146 11.97 0.12 10.02
CA LYS A 146 11.73 1.55 10.27
C LYS A 146 10.88 2.20 9.17
N PRO A 147 10.16 3.31 9.44
CA PRO A 147 9.30 3.99 8.47
C PRO A 147 10.00 4.46 7.18
N GLU A 148 11.31 4.66 7.19
CA GLU A 148 12.09 5.22 6.07
C GLU A 148 12.09 4.32 4.82
N VAL A 149 11.70 3.05 4.94
CA VAL A 149 11.47 2.16 3.79
C VAL A 149 10.25 2.57 2.97
N LEU A 150 9.32 3.28 3.60
CA LEU A 150 8.12 3.82 3.00
C LEU A 150 8.43 5.12 2.26
N PHE A 151 7.55 5.45 1.33
CA PHE A 151 7.62 6.71 0.62
C PHE A 151 7.18 7.84 1.55
N LYS A 152 8.08 8.82 1.75
CA LYS A 152 7.75 10.06 2.47
C LYS A 152 6.77 10.86 1.62
N THR A 153 5.59 11.14 2.19
CA THR A 153 4.56 11.95 1.52
C THR A 153 5.16 13.33 1.23
N PRO A 154 5.09 13.81 -0.03
CA PRO A 154 5.64 15.11 -0.37
C PRO A 154 4.89 16.20 0.39
N LYS A 155 5.61 17.26 0.78
CA LYS A 155 4.99 18.43 1.43
C LYS A 155 3.97 19.11 0.53
N TYR A 156 4.16 18.98 -0.79
CA TYR A 156 3.32 19.56 -1.83
C TYR A 156 2.77 18.46 -2.71
N ARG A 157 1.43 18.39 -2.82
CA ARG A 157 0.70 17.42 -3.66
C ARG A 157 0.83 17.75 -5.15
N GLU A 158 1.25 18.97 -5.46
CA GLU A 158 1.39 19.62 -6.76
C GLU A 158 2.53 19.07 -7.65
N LEU A 159 3.17 17.96 -7.27
CA LEU A 159 4.32 17.38 -7.97
C LEU A 159 3.96 16.16 -8.86
N ILE A 160 2.70 16.06 -9.30
CA ILE A 160 2.22 14.92 -10.11
C ILE A 160 2.37 15.24 -11.60
N LYS A 161 3.25 14.51 -12.29
CA LYS A 161 3.38 14.57 -13.76
C LYS A 161 2.27 13.79 -14.44
N PHE A 162 1.36 14.50 -15.09
CA PHE A 162 0.30 13.93 -15.91
C PHE A 162 0.73 13.79 -17.38
N PRO A 163 0.34 12.70 -18.07
CA PRO A 163 0.66 12.50 -19.47
C PRO A 163 -0.16 13.44 -20.37
N ILE A 164 0.42 13.86 -21.50
CA ILE A 164 -0.17 14.80 -22.48
C ILE A 164 -1.59 14.39 -22.91
N LYS A 165 -1.86 13.09 -23.00
CA LYS A 165 -3.19 12.55 -23.33
C LYS A 165 -4.32 12.98 -22.38
N MET A 166 -4.01 13.51 -21.19
CA MET A 166 -5.00 14.03 -20.24
C MET A 166 -5.53 15.42 -20.58
N LYS A 167 -4.98 16.13 -21.57
CA LYS A 167 -5.31 17.54 -21.87
C LYS A 167 -6.81 17.87 -21.91
N LYS A 168 -7.64 16.98 -22.47
CA LYS A 168 -9.09 17.21 -22.64
C LYS A 168 -9.95 16.89 -21.40
N ASP A 169 -9.38 16.28 -20.37
CA ASP A 169 -10.10 15.73 -19.21
C ASP A 169 -9.27 15.90 -17.92
N ILE A 170 -8.44 16.94 -17.88
CA ILE A 170 -7.49 17.15 -16.79
C ILE A 170 -8.20 17.60 -15.52
N GLU A 171 -9.15 18.53 -15.62
CA GLU A 171 -9.85 19.13 -14.47
C GLU A 171 -10.64 18.09 -13.68
N ARG A 172 -11.46 17.28 -14.36
CA ARG A 172 -12.22 16.20 -13.71
C ARG A 172 -11.30 15.17 -13.07
N ARG A 173 -10.20 14.78 -13.74
CA ARG A 173 -9.24 13.83 -13.16
C ARG A 173 -8.53 14.42 -11.95
N LEU A 174 -8.13 15.69 -11.99
CA LEU A 174 -7.52 16.37 -10.84
C LEU A 174 -8.48 16.43 -9.66
N SER A 175 -9.74 16.79 -9.89
CA SER A 175 -10.78 16.79 -8.86
C SER A 175 -10.93 15.42 -8.18
N LEU A 176 -11.00 14.33 -8.96
CA LEU A 176 -11.05 12.98 -8.40
C LEU A 176 -9.80 12.63 -7.58
N ILE A 177 -8.63 12.99 -8.08
CA ILE A 177 -7.36 12.78 -7.39
C ILE A 177 -7.37 13.52 -6.05
N GLU A 178 -7.78 14.78 -6.02
CA GLU A 178 -7.88 15.59 -4.80
C GLU A 178 -8.86 14.97 -3.79
N GLU A 179 -10.01 14.49 -4.24
CA GLU A 179 -10.99 13.80 -3.40
C GLU A 179 -10.41 12.57 -2.73
N PHE A 180 -9.67 11.72 -3.46
CA PHE A 180 -9.02 10.54 -2.87
C PHE A 180 -8.01 10.90 -1.78
N TYR A 181 -7.37 12.07 -1.85
CA TYR A 181 -6.43 12.54 -0.82
C TYR A 181 -7.09 13.25 0.37
N LYS A 182 -8.38 13.62 0.29
CA LYS A 182 -9.10 14.21 1.43
C LYS A 182 -9.45 13.14 2.48
N GLY A 183 -9.71 11.90 2.04
CA GLY A 183 -10.13 10.78 2.90
C GLY A 183 -8.99 9.88 3.43
N SER A 184 -7.78 10.40 3.61
CA SER A 184 -6.66 9.57 4.07
C SER A 184 -6.81 9.14 5.53
N LEU A 185 -6.58 7.86 5.80
CA LEU A 185 -6.58 7.26 7.13
C LEU A 185 -5.13 7.17 7.64
N SER A 186 -4.90 7.36 8.93
CA SER A 186 -3.54 7.43 9.49
C SER A 186 -3.38 6.64 10.78
N PHE A 187 -2.29 5.89 10.88
CA PHE A 187 -1.74 5.47 12.17
C PHE A 187 -0.83 6.57 12.70
N ASP A 188 -1.00 6.97 13.95
CA ASP A 188 -0.16 7.99 14.59
C ASP A 188 0.66 7.36 15.72
N ILE A 189 1.97 7.22 15.49
CA ILE A 189 2.91 6.72 16.51
C ILE A 189 3.38 7.88 17.41
N GLY A 190 3.02 9.12 17.08
CA GLY A 190 3.47 10.32 17.79
C GLY A 190 4.99 10.47 17.72
N ASP A 191 5.56 10.86 18.86
CA ASP A 191 7.00 11.09 19.02
C ASP A 191 7.74 9.84 19.59
N LYS A 192 7.07 8.69 19.66
CA LYS A 192 7.67 7.46 20.18
C LYS A 192 8.71 6.92 19.20
N GLU A 193 9.97 6.88 19.63
CA GLU A 193 11.02 6.22 18.86
C GLU A 193 10.86 4.69 18.84
N ILE A 194 11.11 4.11 17.67
CA ILE A 194 11.14 2.65 17.52
C ILE A 194 12.54 2.21 17.96
N LYS A 195 12.65 1.38 18.99
CA LYS A 195 13.95 0.88 19.48
C LYS A 195 14.64 -0.01 18.44
N GLN A 196 15.95 -0.25 18.59
CA GLN A 196 16.72 -1.10 17.67
C GLN A 196 16.22 -2.55 17.63
N ASN A 197 15.81 -3.07 18.79
CA ASN A 197 15.22 -4.40 18.96
C ASN A 197 13.71 -4.43 18.68
N GLN A 198 13.14 -3.41 18.04
CA GLN A 198 11.72 -3.35 17.71
C GLN A 198 11.52 -3.19 16.21
N PHE A 199 10.36 -3.62 15.74
CA PHE A 199 9.90 -3.43 14.36
C PHE A 199 8.41 -3.07 14.33
N LEU A 200 7.96 -2.60 13.17
CA LEU A 200 6.57 -2.27 12.92
C LEU A 200 5.89 -3.44 12.19
N ASN A 201 4.77 -3.90 12.73
CA ASN A 201 3.95 -4.98 12.19
C ASN A 201 2.60 -4.43 11.72
N PHE A 202 2.21 -4.77 10.50
CA PHE A 202 0.91 -4.45 9.93
C PHE A 202 0.25 -5.73 9.46
N GLU A 203 -0.97 -5.98 9.93
CA GLU A 203 -1.75 -7.16 9.55
C GLU A 203 -3.07 -6.72 8.94
N PHE A 204 -3.37 -7.30 7.78
CA PHE A 204 -4.51 -6.94 6.98
C PHE A 204 -5.53 -8.07 7.09
N PHE A 205 -6.69 -7.72 7.62
CA PHE A 205 -7.82 -8.61 7.81
C PHE A 205 -8.99 -8.14 6.96
N LEU A 206 -9.83 -9.07 6.51
CA LEU A 206 -11.02 -8.79 5.72
C LEU A 206 -12.23 -9.37 6.43
N THR A 207 -13.34 -8.63 6.44
CA THR A 207 -14.59 -9.11 7.01
C THR A 207 -15.78 -8.63 6.18
N PRO A 208 -16.80 -9.48 5.95
CA PRO A 208 -18.09 -9.04 5.43
C PRO A 208 -18.98 -8.42 6.51
N ASN A 209 -18.57 -8.48 7.78
CA ASN A 209 -19.32 -7.92 8.91
C ASN A 209 -18.66 -6.62 9.36
N GLN A 210 -19.36 -5.49 9.20
CA GLN A 210 -18.88 -4.18 9.64
C GLN A 210 -18.89 -4.01 11.17
N ASN A 211 -19.61 -4.87 11.89
CA ASN A 211 -19.69 -4.92 13.35
C ASN A 211 -18.84 -6.10 13.86
N TYR A 212 -17.51 -5.93 13.83
CA TYR A 212 -16.56 -6.94 14.29
C TYR A 212 -15.96 -6.54 15.64
N ASN A 213 -15.56 -7.54 16.41
CA ASN A 213 -14.82 -7.33 17.65
C ASN A 213 -13.31 -7.49 17.39
N THR A 214 -12.50 -6.50 17.76
CA THR A 214 -11.05 -6.55 17.59
C THR A 214 -10.36 -7.47 18.58
N SER A 215 -11.04 -7.88 19.67
CA SER A 215 -10.51 -8.85 20.64
C SER A 215 -10.23 -10.22 20.01
N ASP A 216 -10.90 -10.54 18.90
CA ASP A 216 -10.85 -11.86 18.29
C ASP A 216 -9.65 -12.03 17.35
N PHE A 217 -8.82 -10.99 17.18
CA PHE A 217 -7.72 -11.00 16.22
C PHE A 217 -6.45 -11.49 16.91
N PRO A 218 -5.97 -12.71 16.61
CA PRO A 218 -4.83 -13.28 17.33
C PRO A 218 -3.56 -12.46 17.08
N LEU A 219 -2.80 -12.21 18.15
CA LEU A 219 -1.41 -11.74 18.22
C LEU A 219 -0.47 -12.51 17.26
N GLY A 220 -0.16 -12.07 16.03
CA GLY A 220 0.54 -12.95 15.07
C GLY A 220 1.74 -12.35 14.33
N SER A 221 2.97 -12.67 14.75
CA SER A 221 4.15 -12.44 13.90
C SER A 221 5.27 -13.41 14.21
N SER A 222 5.70 -14.23 13.25
CA SER A 222 6.85 -15.13 13.40
C SER A 222 8.19 -14.40 13.55
N ASN A 223 8.19 -13.08 13.34
CA ASN A 223 9.35 -12.21 13.52
C ASN A 223 9.43 -11.63 14.95
N ALA A 224 8.36 -11.78 15.74
CA ALA A 224 8.30 -11.27 17.09
C ALA A 224 8.80 -12.28 18.12
N ASP A 225 9.34 -11.77 19.23
CA ASP A 225 9.61 -12.53 20.44
C ASP A 225 8.53 -12.15 21.47
N PHE A 226 7.43 -12.90 21.49
CA PHE A 226 6.35 -12.61 22.44
C PHE A 226 6.76 -13.10 23.82
N HIS A 227 6.67 -12.22 24.81
CA HIS A 227 6.91 -12.56 26.20
C HIS A 227 5.56 -12.81 26.89
N ASP A 228 5.49 -13.91 27.65
CA ASP A 228 4.28 -14.27 28.39
C ASP A 228 3.87 -13.15 29.36
N GLY A 229 2.57 -12.83 29.36
CA GLY A 229 2.02 -11.76 30.21
C GLY A 229 2.24 -10.33 29.70
N GLU A 230 3.02 -10.12 28.63
CA GLU A 230 3.14 -8.79 28.02
C GLU A 230 1.94 -8.48 27.12
N THR A 231 1.47 -7.22 27.21
CA THR A 231 0.48 -6.70 26.27
C THR A 231 1.18 -5.83 25.22
N TYR A 232 0.89 -6.10 23.95
CA TYR A 232 1.43 -5.34 22.83
C TYR A 232 0.35 -4.38 22.31
N PRO A 233 0.39 -3.10 22.69
CA PRO A 233 -0.63 -2.14 22.28
C PRO A 233 -0.69 -2.08 20.76
N SER A 234 -1.91 -2.20 20.25
CA SER A 234 -2.18 -2.25 18.82
C SER A 234 -3.21 -1.20 18.45
N MET A 235 -3.01 -0.55 17.32
CA MET A 235 -3.96 0.39 16.73
C MET A 235 -4.70 -0.28 15.58
N PHE A 236 -5.95 0.07 15.38
CA PHE A 236 -6.77 -0.47 14.30
C PHE A 236 -7.31 0.65 13.43
N ILE A 237 -7.25 0.44 12.11
CA ILE A 237 -7.97 1.26 11.14
C ILE A 237 -8.96 0.35 10.42
N ASN A 238 -10.22 0.80 10.38
CA ASN A 238 -11.25 0.19 9.55
C ASN A 238 -11.38 0.95 8.24
N VAL A 239 -11.26 0.25 7.13
CA VAL A 239 -11.49 0.78 5.79
C VAL A 239 -12.73 0.14 5.23
N LYS A 240 -13.83 0.90 5.19
CA LYS A 240 -15.15 0.43 4.75
C LYS A 240 -15.38 0.72 3.27
N ASP A 241 -15.97 -0.25 2.57
CA ASP A 241 -16.61 -0.03 1.28
C ASP A 241 -18.13 0.15 1.47
N ASP A 242 -18.58 1.42 1.43
CA ASP A 242 -19.99 1.80 1.64
C ASP A 242 -20.96 1.07 0.69
N LEU A 243 -20.49 0.50 -0.41
CA LEU A 243 -21.32 -0.16 -1.42
C LEU A 243 -21.36 -1.69 -1.30
N LYS A 244 -20.50 -2.31 -0.49
CA LYS A 244 -20.23 -3.76 -0.63
C LYS A 244 -20.18 -4.56 0.64
N ASP A 245 -20.44 -3.94 1.78
CA ASP A 245 -20.43 -4.55 3.11
C ASP A 245 -19.09 -5.21 3.51
N ILE A 246 -18.05 -5.09 2.69
CA ILE A 246 -16.72 -5.61 3.00
C ILE A 246 -15.89 -4.50 3.64
N SER A 247 -15.22 -4.85 4.72
CA SER A 247 -14.27 -3.99 5.41
C SER A 247 -12.88 -4.60 5.37
N THR A 248 -11.87 -3.75 5.16
CA THR A 248 -10.48 -4.11 5.43
C THR A 248 -10.06 -3.52 6.75
N ILE A 249 -9.60 -4.36 7.66
CA ILE A 249 -9.13 -3.97 8.98
C ILE A 249 -7.63 -4.10 8.99
N ILE A 250 -6.96 -3.00 9.33
CA ILE A 250 -5.50 -2.99 9.43
C ILE A 250 -5.18 -2.89 10.91
N ARG A 251 -4.50 -3.90 11.45
CA ARG A 251 -3.88 -3.83 12.77
C ARG A 251 -2.44 -3.36 12.62
N PHE A 252 -2.06 -2.38 13.43
CA PHE A 252 -0.70 -1.92 13.58
C PHE A 252 -0.18 -2.23 14.99
N SER A 253 1.03 -2.76 15.09
CA SER A 253 1.69 -3.04 16.36
C SER A 253 3.19 -2.73 16.27
N ILE A 254 3.80 -2.33 17.40
CA ILE A 254 5.26 -2.26 17.55
C ILE A 254 5.68 -3.48 18.35
N LEU A 255 6.47 -4.37 17.74
CA LEU A 255 6.79 -5.67 18.31
C LEU A 255 8.31 -5.83 18.54
N PRO A 256 8.73 -6.55 19.59
CA PRO A 256 10.14 -6.90 19.81
C PRO A 256 10.62 -7.89 18.75
N LYS A 257 11.87 -7.76 18.29
CA LYS A 257 12.49 -8.68 17.33
C LYS A 257 12.98 -9.94 18.05
N ASN A 258 12.65 -11.12 17.53
CA ASN A 258 13.34 -12.34 17.94
C ASN A 258 14.74 -12.46 17.30
N LYS A 259 15.54 -13.40 17.81
CA LYS A 259 16.92 -13.65 17.33
C LYS A 259 16.98 -14.01 15.84
N ASN A 260 15.95 -14.67 15.32
CA ASN A 260 15.84 -15.13 13.94
C ASN A 260 15.12 -14.13 13.02
N ASN A 261 14.87 -12.91 13.50
CA ASN A 261 14.07 -11.94 12.78
C ASN A 261 14.76 -11.58 11.46
N LEU A 262 14.06 -11.84 10.34
CA LEU A 262 14.59 -11.58 9.00
C LEU A 262 14.90 -10.09 8.76
N LEU A 263 14.32 -9.21 9.58
CA LEU A 263 14.59 -7.78 9.54
C LEU A 263 15.97 -7.38 10.09
N ASN A 264 16.68 -8.30 10.74
CA ASN A 264 18.09 -8.08 11.09
C ASN A 264 18.97 -8.01 9.83
N VAL A 265 18.52 -8.60 8.72
CA VAL A 265 19.23 -8.63 7.43
C VAL A 265 18.49 -7.83 6.34
N ARG A 266 17.18 -7.64 6.48
CA ARG A 266 16.33 -6.97 5.48
C ARG A 266 15.56 -5.81 6.11
N LYS A 267 15.21 -4.78 5.34
CA LYS A 267 14.48 -3.64 5.92
C LYS A 267 12.95 -3.82 5.98
N SER A 268 12.42 -4.84 5.30
CA SER A 268 11.00 -5.14 5.25
C SER A 268 10.74 -6.59 4.84
N ALA A 269 9.59 -7.14 5.20
CA ALA A 269 9.13 -8.46 4.77
C ALA A 269 7.61 -8.49 4.59
N LEU A 270 7.14 -9.35 3.69
CA LEU A 270 5.75 -9.73 3.52
C LEU A 270 5.56 -11.17 3.96
N PHE A 271 4.42 -11.46 4.58
CA PHE A 271 4.05 -12.81 4.95
C PHE A 271 2.59 -13.10 4.58
N PHE A 272 2.37 -14.34 4.16
CA PHE A 272 1.07 -14.88 3.76
C PHE A 272 0.82 -16.13 4.60
N HIS A 273 -0.45 -16.53 4.76
CA HIS A 273 -0.75 -17.76 5.47
C HIS A 273 -0.25 -18.98 4.73
N TYR A 274 -0.61 -19.10 3.45
CA TYR A 274 -0.20 -20.21 2.59
C TYR A 274 -0.05 -19.75 1.16
N VAL A 275 1.12 -19.98 0.56
CA VAL A 275 1.36 -19.73 -0.86
C VAL A 275 1.10 -21.03 -1.62
N LYS A 276 0.14 -21.04 -2.55
CA LYS A 276 -0.19 -22.25 -3.31
C LYS A 276 1.02 -22.70 -4.12
N PRO A 277 1.31 -24.00 -4.20
CA PRO A 277 2.29 -24.49 -5.15
C PRO A 277 1.81 -24.14 -6.56
N PHE A 278 2.75 -23.86 -7.46
CA PHE A 278 2.39 -23.73 -8.86
C PHE A 278 1.75 -25.04 -9.32
N LYS A 279 0.54 -24.98 -9.88
CA LYS A 279 0.02 -26.10 -10.67
C LYS A 279 1.08 -26.43 -11.72
N LYS A 280 1.60 -27.67 -11.74
CA LYS A 280 2.25 -28.17 -12.94
C LYS A 280 1.21 -27.99 -14.04
N SER A 281 1.54 -27.27 -15.11
CA SER A 281 0.72 -27.36 -16.30
C SER A 281 0.68 -28.84 -16.64
N ASN A 282 -0.51 -29.45 -16.66
CA ASN A 282 -0.66 -30.69 -17.40
C ASN A 282 -0.36 -30.30 -18.85
N SER A 283 0.88 -30.49 -19.25
CA SER A 283 1.32 -30.48 -20.63
C SER A 283 0.75 -31.74 -21.26
N ASN A 284 -0.54 -31.70 -21.56
CA ASN A 284 -1.10 -32.51 -22.62
C ASN A 284 -1.31 -31.54 -23.79
N TRP A 285 -0.22 -31.34 -24.52
CA TRP A 285 -0.30 -31.18 -25.96
C TRP A 285 -0.58 -32.55 -26.55
#